data_AF-A0A2V8ZVN3-F1
#
_entry.id   AF-A0A2V8ZVN3-F1
#
_cell.length_a   1.000
_cell.length_b   1.000
_cell.length_c   1.000
_cell.angle_alpha   90.00
_cell.angle_beta   90.00
_cell.angle_gamma   90.00
#
_symmetry.space_group_name_H-M   'P 1'
#
loop_
_entity.id
_entity.type
_entity.pdbx_description
1 polymer ?
#
loop_
_entity_poly.entity_id
_entity_poly.type
_entity_poly.pdbx_seq_one_letter_code
_entity_poly.pdbx_strand_id
1 'polypeptide(L)' 'MPCKSCGSVNQKKFSAEMGIHFPELKDIDKPVVWVFPEIVVCLDCGTAEFAVPQAELRELAKGDATEAR' A
#
# COMPACT_ATOMS: atom_id res chain seq x y z
N MET A 1 -8.24 10.98 13.16
CA MET A 1 -8.97 11.60 12.04
C MET A 1 -10.20 10.75 11.76
N PRO A 2 -11.31 11.31 11.28
CA PRO A 2 -12.42 10.52 10.76
C PRO A 2 -11.99 9.77 9.49
N CYS A 3 -12.67 8.67 9.17
CA CYS A 3 -12.47 7.93 7.93
C CYS A 3 -12.75 8.87 6.76
N LYS A 4 -11.82 8.97 5.81
CA LYS A 4 -11.99 9.86 4.65
C LYS A 4 -13.11 9.40 3.72
N SER A 5 -13.48 8.12 3.76
CA SER A 5 -14.52 7.55 2.90
C SER A 5 -15.94 7.75 3.46
N CYS A 6 -16.16 7.59 4.77
CA CYS A 6 -17.51 7.59 5.36
C CYS A 6 -17.71 8.59 6.51
N GLY A 7 -16.66 9.29 6.94
CA GLY A 7 -16.71 10.23 8.07
C GLY A 7 -16.78 9.59 9.46
N SER A 8 -16.80 8.25 9.58
CA SER A 8 -16.80 7.58 10.88
C SER A 8 -15.51 7.81 11.65
N VAL A 9 -15.62 7.95 12.98
CA VAL A 9 -14.47 8.00 13.89
C VAL A 9 -14.01 6.61 14.35
N ASN A 10 -14.74 5.55 14.01
CA ASN A 10 -14.44 4.17 14.38
C ASN A 10 -13.30 3.59 13.52
N GLN A 11 -12.08 4.06 13.77
CA GLN A 11 -10.87 3.60 13.08
C GLN A 11 -9.89 2.98 14.07
N LYS A 12 -9.22 1.92 13.64
CA LYS A 12 -8.22 1.21 14.45
C LYS A 12 -6.95 0.93 13.65
N LYS A 13 -5.82 0.95 14.35
CA LYS A 13 -4.49 0.64 13.81
C LYS A 13 -4.16 -0.83 13.98
N PHE A 14 -3.49 -1.41 12.98
CA PHE A 14 -3.00 -2.78 12.99
C PHE A 14 -1.63 -2.84 12.35
N SER A 15 -0.76 -3.74 12.82
CA SER A 15 0.45 -4.10 12.09
C SER A 15 0.08 -5.06 10.97
N ALA A 16 0.66 -4.87 9.78
CA ALA A 16 0.43 -5.72 8.63
C ALA A 16 1.74 -6.16 7.97
N GLU A 17 1.64 -7.26 7.23
CA GLU A 17 2.65 -7.75 6.29
C GLU A 17 1.97 -7.83 4.92
N MET A 18 2.51 -7.13 3.92
CA MET A 18 1.88 -7.00 2.61
C MET A 18 2.91 -7.13 1.49
N GLY A 19 2.57 -7.88 0.45
CA GLY A 19 3.30 -7.91 -0.82
C GLY A 19 2.62 -7.01 -1.84
N ILE A 20 3.36 -6.06 -2.42
CA ILE A 20 2.88 -5.16 -3.46
C ILE A 20 3.39 -5.68 -4.81
N HIS A 21 2.46 -6.05 -5.68
CA HIS A 21 2.73 -6.47 -7.06
C HIS A 21 2.56 -5.29 -8.01
N PHE A 22 3.38 -5.26 -9.07
CA PHE A 22 3.16 -4.35 -10.19
C PHE A 22 1.94 -4.81 -11.01
N PRO A 23 1.12 -3.88 -11.53
CA PRO A 23 -0.21 -4.20 -12.05
C PRO A 23 -0.22 -4.83 -13.45
N GLU A 24 0.85 -4.68 -14.25
CA GLU A 24 0.85 -5.13 -15.64
C GLU A 24 1.33 -6.57 -15.80
N LEU A 25 0.80 -7.30 -16.80
CA LEU A 25 1.18 -8.69 -17.07
C LEU A 25 2.67 -8.85 -17.41
N LYS A 26 3.25 -7.84 -18.07
CA LYS A 26 4.69 -7.80 -18.39
C LYS A 26 5.57 -7.74 -17.13
N ASP A 27 4.98 -7.41 -15.98
CA ASP A 27 5.66 -7.27 -14.70
C ASP A 27 5.53 -8.51 -13.82
N ILE A 28 4.98 -9.62 -14.34
CA ILE A 28 4.77 -10.83 -13.55
C ILE A 28 6.06 -11.40 -12.96
N ASP A 29 7.20 -11.15 -13.62
CA ASP A 29 8.54 -11.55 -13.19
C ASP A 29 9.23 -10.50 -12.28
N LYS A 30 8.64 -9.30 -12.11
CA LYS A 30 9.21 -8.29 -11.22
C LYS A 30 9.09 -8.76 -9.76
N PRO A 31 10.13 -8.56 -8.94
CA PRO A 31 10.08 -8.91 -7.53
C PRO A 31 8.91 -8.23 -6.81
N VAL A 32 8.25 -8.98 -5.93
CA VAL A 32 7.26 -8.44 -5.00
C VAL A 32 7.97 -7.48 -4.05
N VAL A 33 7.44 -6.26 -3.91
CA VAL A 33 7.91 -5.31 -2.90
C VAL A 33 7.20 -5.62 -1.58
N TRP A 34 7.95 -6.09 -0.59
CA TRP A 34 7.42 -6.42 0.73
C TRP A 34 7.42 -5.21 1.64
N VAL A 35 6.29 -4.93 2.28
CA VAL A 35 6.17 -3.85 3.28
C VAL A 35 5.57 -4.40 4.58
N PHE A 36 5.99 -3.80 5.70
CA PHE A 36 5.50 -4.14 7.04
C PHE A 36 4.91 -2.91 7.74
N PRO A 37 3.83 -2.31 7.20
CA PRO A 37 3.32 -1.04 7.68
C PRO A 37 2.39 -1.19 8.90
N GLU A 38 2.13 -0.05 9.55
CA GLU A 38 0.89 0.11 10.30
C GLU A 38 -0.23 0.53 9.34
N ILE A 39 -1.35 -0.18 9.38
CA ILE A 39 -2.56 0.13 8.60
C ILE A 39 -3.63 0.73 9.51
N VAL A 40 -4.38 1.71 9.01
CA VAL A 40 -5.57 2.25 9.67
C VAL A 40 -6.79 1.70 8.95
N VAL A 41 -7.65 0.96 9.66
CA VAL A 41 -8.88 0.38 9.13
C VAL A 41 -10.09 1.04 9.78
N CYS A 42 -11.03 1.52 8.97
CA CYS A 42 -12.35 1.92 9.46
C CYS A 42 -13.22 0.68 9.67
N LEU A 43 -13.68 0.47 10.91
CA LEU A 43 -14.46 -0.71 11.28
C LEU A 43 -15.94 -0.61 10.89
N ASP A 44 -16.38 0.56 10.38
CA ASP A 44 -17.77 0.75 9.93
C ASP A 44 -17.91 0.57 8.41
N CYS A 45 -16.93 1.01 7.60
CA CYS A 45 -17.00 0.92 6.13
C CYS A 45 -15.91 0.06 5.48
N GLY A 46 -14.93 -0.43 6.25
CA GLY A 46 -13.88 -1.32 5.76
C GLY A 46 -12.74 -0.64 4.99
N THR A 47 -12.77 0.68 4.77
CA THR A 47 -11.65 1.39 4.12
C THR A 47 -10.39 1.27 4.95
N ALA A 48 -9.28 0.91 4.30
CA ALA A 48 -7.96 0.83 4.90
C ALA A 48 -7.00 1.82 4.23
N GLU A 49 -6.18 2.50 5.02
CA GLU A 49 -5.13 3.39 4.55
C GLU A 49 -3.80 3.04 5.24
N PHE A 50 -2.70 3.14 4.50
CA PHE A 50 -1.36 2.96 5.02
C PHE A 50 -0.36 3.83 4.25
N ALA A 51 0.79 4.10 4.87
CA ALA A 51 1.90 4.77 4.22
C ALA A 51 2.97 3.73 3.84
N VAL A 52 3.38 3.72 2.58
CA VAL A 52 4.52 2.91 2.13
C VAL A 52 5.80 3.53 2.72
N PRO A 53 6.67 2.75 3.38
CA PRO A 53 7.91 3.31 3.88
C PRO A 53 8.82 3.76 2.73
N GLN A 54 9.68 4.74 3.00
CA GLN A 54 10.40 5.48 1.95
C GLN A 54 11.34 4.62 1.10
N ALA A 55 11.87 3.51 1.65
CA ALA A 55 12.76 2.62 0.91
C ALA A 55 11.98 1.87 -0.17
N GLU A 56 10.89 1.23 0.22
CA GLU A 56 9.99 0.45 -0.62
C GLU A 56 9.24 1.35 -1.60
N LEU A 57 8.88 2.58 -1.21
CA LEU A 57 8.31 3.57 -2.12
C LEU A 57 9.28 3.91 -3.27
N ARG A 58 10.59 3.99 -2.99
CA ARG A 58 11.61 4.20 -4.04
C ARG A 58 11.78 2.96 -4.92
N GLU A 59 11.59 1.76 -4.39
CA GLU A 59 11.61 0.53 -5.17
C GLU A 59 10.44 0.45 -6.13
N LEU A 60 9.23 0.77 -5.65
CA LEU A 60 8.04 0.89 -6.49
C LEU A 60 8.27 1.91 -7.62
N ALA A 61 8.78 3.11 -7.29
CA ALA A 61 9.06 4.14 -8.30
C ALA A 61 10.13 3.72 -9.34
N LYS A 62 11.10 2.87 -8.97
CA LYS A 62 12.11 2.35 -9.91
C LYS A 62 11.54 1.32 -10.87
N GLY A 63 10.66 0.44 -10.39
CA GLY A 63 10.02 -0.58 -11.22
C GLY A 63 9.21 0.01 -12.37
N ASP A 64 8.63 1.20 -12.17
CA ASP A 64 7.97 1.98 -13.21
C ASP A 64 8.97 2.64 -14.18
N ALA A 65 10.10 3.15 -13.67
CA ALA A 65 11.07 3.90 -14.46
C ALA A 65 11.93 3.04 -15.41
N THR A 66 12.14 1.76 -15.11
CA THR A 66 12.97 0.85 -15.95
C THR A 66 12.38 0.55 -17.34
N GLU A 67 11.15 0.95 -17.61
CA GLU A 67 10.45 0.64 -18.87
C GLU A 67 10.19 1.84 -19.77
N ALA A 68 10.53 3.05 -19.31
CA ALA A 68 10.44 4.25 -20.12
C ALA A 68 11.65 4.42 -21.09
N ARG A 69 12.36 3.33 -21.41
CA ARG A 69 13.59 3.36 -22.22
C ARG A 69 13.56 2.40 -23.40
#